data_AF-A0A0C9R4E5-F1
#
_entry.id   AF-A0A0C9R4E5-F1
#
_cell.length_a   1.000
_cell.length_b   1.000
_cell.length_c   1.000
_cell.angle_alpha   90.00
_cell.angle_beta   90.00
_cell.angle_gamma   90.00
#
_symmetry.space_group_name_H-M   'P 1'
#
loop_
_entity.id
_entity.type
_entity.pdbx_description
1 polymer ?
#
loop_
_entity_poly.entity_id
_entity_poly.type
_entity_poly.pdbx_seq_one_letter_code
_entity_poly.pdbx_strand_id
1 'polypeptide(L)'
;MNYLAITAFLALGGTALGDYPTIKDLREALGTPDPFWLEYRSYKPSGPEHSCVSSRKAVLTDYEYAFTQSYKVGADWHHDPLFARLLPGDGSDFEPILDVSKTQGKPGIQFTLR
;
A
#
# COMPACT_ATOMS: atom_id res chain seq x y z
N MET A 1 -5.67 -61.25 16.13
CA MET A 1 -5.15 -60.00 16.75
C MET A 1 -3.98 -59.50 15.91
N ASN A 2 -4.22 -58.59 14.97
CA ASN A 2 -3.61 -57.26 15.01
C ASN A 2 -4.15 -56.41 13.86
N TYR A 3 -4.61 -55.22 14.25
CA TYR A 3 -5.39 -54.30 13.47
C TYR A 3 -4.43 -53.27 12.87
N LEU A 4 -4.37 -53.17 11.54
CA LEU A 4 -3.72 -52.04 10.87
C LEU A 4 -4.73 -50.88 10.86
N ALA A 5 -4.72 -50.10 11.94
CA ALA A 5 -5.43 -48.83 11.99
C ALA A 5 -4.67 -47.83 11.10
N ILE A 6 -5.23 -47.53 9.92
CA ILE A 6 -4.73 -46.45 9.08
C ILE A 6 -5.31 -45.16 9.65
N THR A 7 -4.46 -44.41 10.32
CA THR A 7 -4.72 -43.11 10.91
C THR A 7 -5.25 -42.15 9.83
N ALA A 8 -6.49 -41.69 10.01
CA ALA A 8 -7.06 -40.63 9.19
C ALA A 8 -6.29 -39.32 9.44
N PHE A 9 -5.56 -38.85 8.43
CA PHE A 9 -5.05 -37.48 8.42
C PHE A 9 -6.25 -36.53 8.24
N LEU A 10 -6.76 -36.01 9.35
CA LEU A 10 -7.58 -34.81 9.36
C LEU A 10 -6.66 -33.63 8.97
N ALA A 11 -6.55 -33.38 7.67
CA ALA A 11 -6.09 -32.11 7.16
C ALA A 11 -7.18 -31.07 7.52
N LEU A 12 -7.03 -30.45 8.69
CA LEU A 12 -7.67 -29.18 9.00
C LEU A 12 -7.15 -28.16 7.97
N GLY A 13 -7.81 -28.09 6.82
CA GLY A 13 -7.73 -26.94 5.94
C GLY A 13 -8.28 -25.76 6.72
N GLY A 14 -7.42 -25.06 7.45
CA GLY A 14 -7.73 -23.73 7.95
C GLY A 14 -7.96 -22.87 6.73
N THR A 15 -9.22 -22.51 6.46
CA THR A 15 -9.49 -21.37 5.59
C THR A 15 -8.89 -20.17 6.30
N ALA A 16 -7.76 -19.67 5.82
CA ALA A 16 -7.30 -18.35 6.18
C ALA A 16 -8.40 -17.39 5.71
N LEU A 17 -9.30 -17.01 6.62
CA LEU A 17 -10.10 -15.82 6.47
C LEU A 17 -9.07 -14.69 6.42
N GLY A 18 -8.69 -14.28 5.22
CA GLY A 18 -7.73 -13.20 5.03
C GLY A 18 -8.30 -11.95 5.65
N ASP A 19 -7.67 -11.47 6.71
CA ASP A 19 -8.02 -10.18 7.30
C ASP A 19 -7.58 -9.10 6.29
N TYR A 20 -8.54 -8.45 5.66
CA TYR A 20 -8.26 -7.39 4.71
C TYR A 20 -7.80 -6.14 5.48
N PRO A 21 -6.76 -5.43 5.01
CA PRO A 21 -6.37 -4.16 5.62
C PRO A 21 -7.58 -3.23 5.76
N THR A 22 -7.67 -2.54 6.88
CA THR A 22 -8.69 -1.53 7.15
C THR A 22 -8.16 -0.13 6.88
N ILE A 23 -9.03 0.88 6.81
CA ILE A 23 -8.60 2.28 6.70
C ILE A 23 -7.70 2.70 7.89
N LYS A 24 -7.85 2.06 9.05
CA LYS A 24 -6.95 2.27 10.19
C LYS A 24 -5.54 1.77 9.87
N ASP A 25 -5.41 0.58 9.28
CA ASP A 25 -4.12 0.01 8.91
C ASP A 25 -3.41 0.87 7.84
N LEU A 26 -4.17 1.37 6.84
CA LEU A 26 -3.64 2.32 5.85
C LEU A 26 -3.09 3.59 6.53
N ARG A 27 -3.84 4.16 7.46
CA ARG A 27 -3.41 5.37 8.18
C ARG A 27 -2.22 5.11 9.08
N GLU A 28 -2.16 3.97 9.76
CA GLU A 28 -1.00 3.59 10.59
C GLU A 28 0.25 3.38 9.73
N ALA A 29 0.11 2.69 8.60
CA ALA A 29 1.20 2.51 7.64
C ALA A 29 1.75 3.85 7.14
N LEU A 30 0.89 4.81 6.79
CA LEU A 30 1.27 6.17 6.37
C LEU A 30 1.79 7.04 7.53
N GLY A 31 1.53 6.64 8.77
CA GLY A 31 1.75 7.42 9.98
C GLY A 31 3.19 7.48 10.49
N THR A 32 4.14 6.78 9.87
CA THR A 32 5.56 6.80 10.31
C THR A 32 6.21 8.19 10.19
N PRO A 33 7.16 8.54 11.08
CA PRO A 33 7.98 9.75 10.94
C PRO A 33 9.00 9.66 9.80
N ASP A 34 9.39 8.45 9.41
CA ASP A 34 10.45 8.21 8.43
C ASP A 34 9.92 8.14 6.99
N PRO A 35 10.74 8.49 5.98
CA PRO A 35 10.36 8.30 4.58
C PRO A 35 10.21 6.82 4.21
N PHE A 36 9.21 6.51 3.40
CA PHE A 36 9.09 5.20 2.74
C PHE A 36 9.98 5.18 1.51
N TRP A 37 10.73 4.10 1.32
CA TRP A 37 11.55 3.89 0.13
C TRP A 37 10.93 2.80 -0.73
N LEU A 38 10.81 3.06 -2.03
CA LEU A 38 10.39 2.05 -2.99
C LEU A 38 11.59 1.14 -3.30
N GLU A 39 11.60 -0.03 -2.69
CA GLU A 39 12.65 -1.03 -2.92
C GLU A 39 12.41 -1.84 -4.18
N TYR A 40 11.17 -2.27 -4.42
CA TYR A 40 10.78 -3.10 -5.55
C TYR A 40 9.52 -2.58 -6.22
N ARG A 41 9.46 -2.68 -7.56
CA ARG A 41 8.23 -2.50 -8.35
C ARG A 41 8.18 -3.57 -9.44
N SER A 42 6.98 -4.08 -9.72
CA SER A 42 6.74 -5.12 -10.72
C SER A 42 6.60 -4.58 -12.15
N TYR A 43 6.57 -3.26 -12.34
CA TYR A 43 6.38 -2.61 -13.63
C TYR A 43 7.52 -1.66 -13.95
N LYS A 44 7.72 -1.39 -15.24
CA LYS A 44 8.62 -0.35 -15.72
C LYS A 44 7.83 0.92 -16.05
N PRO A 45 8.31 2.10 -15.64
CA PRO A 45 7.69 3.36 -16.05
C PRO A 45 7.76 3.51 -17.58
N SER A 46 6.74 4.13 -18.17
CA SER A 46 6.71 4.44 -19.60
C SER A 46 7.59 5.64 -19.99
N GLY A 47 8.05 6.41 -19.00
CA GLY A 47 8.92 7.57 -19.16
C GLY A 47 10.36 7.31 -18.70
N PRO A 48 11.11 8.36 -18.35
CA PRO A 48 12.45 8.24 -17.78
C PRO A 48 12.45 7.30 -16.56
N GLU A 49 13.54 6.55 -16.40
CA GLU A 49 13.66 5.64 -15.27
C GLU A 49 13.81 6.45 -13.96
N HIS A 50 12.84 6.28 -13.06
CA HIS A 50 12.91 6.87 -11.72
C HIS A 50 13.64 5.90 -10.78
N SER A 51 14.70 6.38 -10.14
CA SER A 51 15.46 5.66 -9.11
C SER A 51 15.43 6.40 -7.77
N CYS A 52 15.84 5.72 -6.69
CA CYS A 52 15.87 6.29 -5.33
C CYS A 52 14.53 6.92 -4.91
N VAL A 53 13.42 6.27 -5.28
CA VAL A 53 12.07 6.81 -5.03
C VAL A 53 11.76 6.71 -3.55
N SER A 54 11.44 7.84 -2.93
CA SER A 54 10.98 7.89 -1.53
C SER A 54 9.77 8.79 -1.37
N SER A 55 8.96 8.53 -0.35
CA SER A 55 7.79 9.34 -0.01
C SER A 55 7.88 9.79 1.44
N ARG A 56 7.85 11.09 1.68
CA ARG A 56 7.89 11.68 3.02
C ARG A 56 6.57 12.37 3.33
N LYS A 57 5.92 11.92 4.41
CA LYS A 57 4.71 12.55 4.94
C LYS A 57 4.94 14.03 5.27
N ALA A 58 4.00 14.86 4.87
CA ALA A 58 3.88 16.25 5.33
C ALA A 58 2.66 16.41 6.25
N VAL A 59 1.49 15.91 5.82
CA VAL A 59 0.23 15.96 6.58
C VAL A 59 -0.47 14.62 6.48
N LEU A 60 -1.08 14.17 7.58
CA LEU A 60 -1.97 13.01 7.61
C LEU A 60 -3.14 13.33 8.54
N THR A 61 -4.36 13.25 8.01
CA THR A 61 -5.62 13.34 8.76
C THR A 61 -6.38 12.03 8.64
N ASP A 62 -7.66 12.00 9.05
CA ASP A 62 -8.48 10.79 8.93
C ASP A 62 -8.74 10.37 7.49
N TYR A 63 -8.81 11.33 6.55
CA TYR A 63 -9.20 11.07 5.16
C TYR A 63 -8.28 11.73 4.12
N GLU A 64 -7.28 12.49 4.56
CA GLU A 64 -6.35 13.18 3.66
C GLU A 64 -4.90 12.91 4.04
N TYR A 65 -4.06 12.83 3.02
CA TYR A 65 -2.63 12.66 3.15
C TYR A 65 -1.92 13.57 2.16
N ALA A 66 -0.94 14.33 2.62
CA ALA A 66 -0.07 15.13 1.77
C ALA A 66 1.37 14.70 2.02
N PHE A 67 2.13 14.53 0.95
CA PHE A 67 3.50 14.01 1.02
C PHE A 67 4.34 14.53 -0.14
N THR A 68 5.66 14.51 0.06
CA THR A 68 6.62 14.78 -1.02
C THR A 68 7.17 13.46 -1.50
N GLN A 69 7.00 13.16 -2.78
CA GLN A 69 7.73 12.08 -3.43
C GLN A 69 9.04 12.63 -4.00
N SER A 70 10.15 12.03 -3.59
CA SER A 70 11.48 12.35 -4.10
C SER A 70 11.97 11.22 -4.99
N TYR A 71 12.59 11.52 -6.12
CA TYR A 71 13.18 10.52 -7.02
C TYR A 71 14.30 11.13 -7.85
N LYS A 72 15.14 10.28 -8.43
CA LYS A 72 16.16 10.66 -9.39
C LYS A 72 15.80 10.29 -10.81
N VAL A 73 16.12 11.17 -11.74
CA VAL A 73 16.22 10.88 -13.17
C VAL A 73 17.68 11.11 -13.56
N GLY A 74 18.43 10.04 -13.80
CA GLY A 74 19.89 10.14 -13.93
C GLY A 74 20.55 10.63 -12.63
N ALA A 75 21.24 11.77 -12.69
CA ALA A 75 21.89 12.38 -11.53
C ALA A 75 21.00 13.41 -10.81
N ASP A 76 19.92 13.86 -11.44
CA ASP A 76 19.12 14.98 -10.98
C ASP A 76 18.03 14.52 -10.01
N TRP A 77 17.90 15.25 -8.91
CA TRP A 77 16.84 15.04 -7.92
C TRP A 77 15.59 15.83 -8.27
N HIS A 78 14.46 15.17 -8.15
CA HIS A 78 13.12 15.74 -8.28
C HIS A 78 12.34 15.54 -6.99
N HIS A 79 11.50 16.52 -6.66
CA HIS A 79 10.66 16.53 -5.46
C HIS A 79 9.27 17.02 -5.82
N ASP A 80 8.32 16.08 -5.87
CA ASP A 80 6.95 16.35 -6.28
C ASP A 80 6.04 16.34 -5.04
N PRO A 81 5.36 17.45 -4.71
CA PRO A 81 4.28 17.43 -3.73
C PRO A 81 3.09 16.68 -4.32
N LEU A 82 2.56 15.73 -3.55
CA LEU A 82 1.42 14.90 -3.90
C LEU A 82 0.38 14.93 -2.78
N PHE A 83 -0.87 14.73 -3.18
CA PHE A 83 -2.03 14.71 -2.30
C PHE A 83 -2.74 13.39 -2.48
N ALA A 84 -3.29 12.84 -1.41
CA ALA A 84 -4.07 11.64 -1.47
C ALA A 84 -5.30 11.71 -0.58
N ARG A 85 -6.35 11.02 -1.02
CA ARG A 85 -7.55 10.76 -0.21
C ARG A 85 -7.50 9.32 0.27
N LEU A 86 -7.82 9.10 1.53
CA LEU A 86 -8.01 7.78 2.12
C LEU A 86 -9.49 7.45 2.03
N LEU A 87 -9.83 6.49 1.18
CA LEU A 87 -11.21 6.05 0.99
C LEU A 87 -11.41 4.74 1.76
N PRO A 88 -12.42 4.66 2.65
CA PRO A 88 -12.74 3.40 3.30
C PRO A 88 -13.30 2.43 2.26
N GLY A 89 -12.94 1.16 2.36
CA GLY A 89 -13.69 0.12 1.66
C GLY A 89 -14.97 -0.23 2.40
N ASP A 90 -15.96 -0.73 1.67
CA ASP A 90 -17.36 -0.88 2.09
C ASP A 90 -17.74 -2.32 2.53
N GLY A 91 -16.83 -3.08 3.13
CA GLY A 91 -17.15 -4.36 3.77
C GLY A 91 -16.21 -5.49 3.40
N SER A 92 -16.73 -6.73 3.39
CA SER A 92 -15.94 -7.96 3.42
C SER A 92 -15.01 -8.22 2.24
N ASP A 93 -15.02 -7.40 1.18
CA ASP A 93 -14.16 -7.55 -0.01
C ASP A 93 -13.50 -6.23 -0.46
N PHE A 94 -13.59 -5.16 0.32
CA PHE A 94 -13.17 -3.82 -0.12
C PHE A 94 -12.12 -3.25 0.83
N GLU A 95 -10.88 -3.27 0.37
CA GLU A 95 -9.74 -2.68 1.06
C GLU A 95 -9.78 -1.16 0.99
N PRO A 96 -9.12 -0.46 1.92
CA PRO A 96 -8.95 0.98 1.84
C PRO A 96 -8.13 1.34 0.60
N ILE A 97 -8.53 2.45 -0.02
CA ILE A 97 -7.87 2.98 -1.21
C ILE A 97 -7.12 4.25 -0.83
N LEU A 98 -5.86 4.32 -1.25
CA LEU A 98 -5.09 5.56 -1.31
C LEU A 98 -5.20 6.14 -2.73
N ASP A 99 -5.99 7.19 -2.90
CA ASP A 99 -6.21 7.85 -4.19
C ASP A 99 -5.28 9.07 -4.34
N VAL A 100 -4.17 8.91 -5.06
CA VAL A 100 -3.05 9.87 -5.16
C VAL A 100 -3.17 10.76 -6.39
N SER A 101 -3.06 12.06 -6.21
CA SER A 101 -3.11 13.08 -7.26
C SER A 101 -2.04 14.16 -7.09
N LYS A 102 -1.69 14.81 -8.20
CA LYS A 102 -0.84 16.01 -8.20
C LYS A 102 -1.58 17.27 -7.74
N THR A 103 -2.91 17.24 -7.75
CA THR A 103 -3.75 18.39 -7.38
C THR A 103 -4.66 18.01 -6.22
N GLN A 104 -4.60 18.79 -5.14
CA GLN A 104 -5.42 18.55 -3.95
C GLN A 104 -6.92 18.48 -4.30
N GLY A 105 -7.60 17.50 -3.73
CA GLY A 105 -9.04 17.28 -3.92
C GLY A 105 -9.45 16.72 -5.29
N LYS A 106 -8.50 16.38 -6.17
CA LYS A 106 -8.79 15.71 -7.45
C LYS A 106 -8.54 14.21 -7.34
N PRO A 107 -9.35 13.37 -8.01
CA PRO A 107 -9.03 11.96 -8.17
C PRO A 107 -7.72 11.76 -8.93
N GLY A 108 -7.07 10.62 -8.72
CA GLY A 108 -5.86 10.24 -9.42
C GLY A 108 -5.64 8.73 -9.45
N ILE A 109 -4.43 8.29 -9.13
CA ILE A 109 -4.03 6.89 -9.18
C ILE A 109 -4.33 6.23 -7.85
N GLN A 110 -5.04 5.11 -7.90
CA GLN A 110 -5.47 4.36 -6.73
C GLN A 110 -4.47 3.26 -6.38
N PHE A 111 -4.16 3.16 -5.09
CA PHE A 111 -3.30 2.13 -4.51
C PHE A 111 -3.98 1.44 -3.32
N THR A 112 -3.63 0.19 -3.07
CA THR A 112 -4.01 -0.57 -1.87
C THR A 112 -2.75 -1.07 -1.14
N LEU A 113 -2.89 -1.66 0.05
CA LEU A 113 -1.78 -2.14 0.89
C LEU A 113 -1.27 -3.56 0.55
N ARG A 114 -1.56 -4.10 -0.65
CA ARG A 114 -1.18 -5.46 -1.07
C ARG A 114 0.18 -5.53 -1.75
#